data_AF-X0YRI9-F1
#
_entry.id   AF-X0YRI9-F1
#
_cell.length_a   1.000
_cell.length_b   1.000
_cell.length_c   1.000
_cell.angle_alpha   90.00
_cell.angle_beta   90.00
_cell.angle_gamma   90.00
#
_symmetry.space_group_name_H-M   'P 1'
#
loop_
_entity.id
_entity.type
_entity.pdbx_description
1 polymer ?
#
loop_
_entity_poly.entity_id
_entity_poly.type
_entity_poly.pdbx_seq_one_letter_code
_entity_poly.pdbx_strand_id
1 'polypeptide(L)'
;MGGFWAPELKFAGYDKVIIRGKSPNLVYLWINDDKVEIRDASHLQGKSSLETAELIRQELEEPKAQVATIGLAGENRVYFASIEQGRSSASRG
;
A
#
# COMPACT_ATOMS: atom_id res chain seq x y z
N MET A 1 -10.33 -3.43 -7.37
CA MET A 1 -9.06 -2.97 -7.96
C MET A 1 -8.52 -4.06 -8.86
N GLY A 2 -8.13 -3.73 -10.10
CA GLY A 2 -7.46 -4.65 -11.03
C GLY A 2 -5.94 -4.61 -10.88
N GLY A 3 -5.22 -4.86 -11.98
CA GLY A 3 -3.77 -4.72 -12.04
C GLY A 3 -3.04 -5.96 -11.54
N PHE A 4 -1.96 -5.75 -10.79
CA PHE A 4 -0.97 -6.79 -10.48
C PHE A 4 -0.86 -7.12 -9.00
N TRP A 5 -1.49 -6.33 -8.11
CA TRP A 5 -1.37 -6.52 -6.66
C TRP A 5 -1.94 -7.84 -6.15
N ALA A 6 -3.13 -8.24 -6.62
CA ALA A 6 -3.75 -9.47 -6.18
C ALA A 6 -2.98 -10.74 -6.64
N PRO A 7 -2.51 -10.84 -7.91
CA PRO A 7 -1.58 -11.90 -8.29
C PRO A 7 -0.30 -11.94 -7.44
N GLU A 8 0.31 -10.80 -7.14
CA GLU A 8 1.53 -10.73 -6.32
C GLU A 8 1.29 -11.29 -4.91
N LEU A 9 0.17 -10.95 -4.28
CA LEU A 9 -0.20 -11.48 -2.97
C LEU A 9 -0.39 -13.01 -3.00
N LYS A 10 -0.96 -13.54 -4.09
CA LYS A 10 -1.10 -14.98 -4.29
C LYS A 10 0.25 -15.66 -4.48
N PHE A 11 1.19 -15.03 -5.19
CA PHE A 11 2.55 -15.55 -5.34
C PHE A 11 3.31 -15.58 -4.01
N ALA A 12 3.11 -14.56 -3.17
CA ALA A 12 3.64 -14.53 -1.81
C ALA A 12 2.99 -15.53 -0.84
N GLY A 13 1.97 -16.28 -1.27
CA GLY A 13 1.35 -17.36 -0.49
C GLY A 13 0.09 -16.99 0.28
N TYR A 14 -0.50 -15.81 0.07
CA TYR A 14 -1.66 -15.34 0.83
C TYR A 14 -2.91 -15.14 -0.04
N ASP A 15 -4.09 -15.47 0.53
CA ASP A 15 -5.37 -15.17 -0.11
C ASP A 15 -5.92 -13.79 0.26
N LYS A 16 -5.62 -13.32 1.49
CA LYS A 16 -6.23 -12.13 2.10
C LYS A 16 -5.29 -11.52 3.13
N VAL A 17 -5.41 -10.20 3.29
CA VAL A 17 -4.86 -9.44 4.42
C VAL A 17 -6.04 -8.84 5.19
N ILE A 18 -6.12 -9.10 6.49
CA ILE A 18 -7.18 -8.57 7.37
C ILE A 18 -6.54 -7.62 8.38
N ILE A 19 -6.75 -6.32 8.19
CA ILE A 19 -6.23 -5.27 9.08
C ILE A 19 -7.30 -4.97 10.14
N ARG A 20 -6.91 -5.02 11.42
CA ARG A 20 -7.76 -4.67 12.57
C ARG A 20 -7.03 -3.68 13.48
N GLY A 21 -7.81 -2.87 14.20
CA GLY A 21 -7.27 -1.84 15.08
C GLY A 21 -6.76 -0.62 14.30
N LYS A 22 -5.88 0.16 14.94
CA LYS A 22 -5.31 1.37 14.37
C LYS A 22 -3.88 1.54 14.86
N SER A 23 -2.95 1.87 13.96
CA SER A 23 -1.60 2.27 14.33
C SER A 23 -1.60 3.72 14.87
N PRO A 24 -0.84 4.02 15.94
CA PRO A 24 -0.70 5.40 16.44
C PRO A 24 0.06 6.30 15.45
N ASN A 25 0.97 5.73 14.66
CA ASN A 25 1.79 6.42 13.66
C ASN A 25 1.47 5.91 12.25
N LEU A 26 1.83 6.68 11.22
CA LEU A 26 1.70 6.25 9.82
C LEU A 26 2.69 5.10 9.56
N VAL A 27 2.19 3.97 9.06
CA VAL A 27 2.97 2.76 8.79
C VAL A 27 2.53 2.13 7.48
N TYR A 28 3.41 1.34 6.86
CA TYR A 28 3.06 0.46 5.73
C TYR A 28 3.34 -1.01 6.07
N LEU A 29 2.60 -1.91 5.41
CA LEU A 29 2.80 -3.36 5.52
C LEU A 29 3.67 -3.82 4.35
N TRP A 30 4.76 -4.52 4.66
CA TRP A 30 5.63 -5.16 3.68
C TRP A 30 5.45 -6.67 3.74
N ILE A 31 5.26 -7.29 2.58
CA ILE A 31 5.15 -8.74 2.42
C ILE A 31 6.12 -9.14 1.32
N ASN A 32 7.08 -9.99 1.66
CA ASN A 32 7.96 -10.67 0.73
C ASN A 32 7.97 -12.15 1.12
N ASP A 33 7.12 -12.95 0.46
CA ASP A 33 6.84 -14.34 0.79
C ASP A 33 6.52 -14.52 2.30
N ASP A 34 7.31 -15.34 3.00
CA ASP A 34 7.14 -15.62 4.44
C ASP A 34 7.58 -14.45 5.35
N LYS A 35 8.24 -13.43 4.78
CA LYS A 35 8.67 -12.25 5.53
C LYS A 35 7.59 -11.16 5.50
N VAL A 36 6.96 -10.96 6.65
CA VAL A 36 5.90 -9.95 6.85
C VAL A 36 6.31 -8.96 7.94
N GLU A 37 6.32 -7.67 7.61
CA GLU A 37 6.79 -6.61 8.51
C GLU A 37 5.88 -5.38 8.46
N ILE A 38 5.69 -4.71 9.60
CA ILE A 38 5.13 -3.35 9.65
C ILE A 38 6.30 -2.37 9.75
N ARG A 39 6.34 -1.38 8.85
CA ARG A 39 7.44 -0.41 8.74
C ARG A 39 6.93 1.02 8.92
N ASP A 40 7.78 1.90 9.44
CA ASP A 40 7.46 3.32 9.57
C ASP A 40 7.23 3.95 8.19
N ALA A 41 6.23 4.81 8.10
CA ALA A 41 5.87 5.52 6.87
C ALA A 41 5.81 7.03 7.11
N SER A 42 6.39 7.54 8.19
CA SER A 42 6.28 8.95 8.58
C SER A 42 6.90 9.88 7.51
N HIS A 43 7.94 9.43 6.81
CA HIS A 43 8.56 10.14 5.69
C HIS A 43 7.69 10.19 4.42
N LEU A 44 6.65 9.36 4.33
CA LEU A 44 5.73 9.30 3.20
C LEU A 44 4.49 10.18 3.38
N GLN A 45 4.34 10.83 4.53
CA GLN A 45 3.15 11.60 4.86
C GLN A 45 2.86 12.71 3.82
N GLY A 46 1.62 12.76 3.35
CA GLY A 46 1.11 13.74 2.40
C GLY A 46 1.62 13.60 0.96
N LYS A 47 2.39 12.55 0.66
CA LYS A 47 2.84 12.22 -0.69
C LYS A 47 1.66 11.73 -1.54
N SER A 48 1.78 11.86 -2.86
CA SER A 48 0.76 11.30 -3.77
C SER A 48 0.85 9.77 -3.81
N SER A 49 -0.25 9.06 -4.12
CA SER A 49 -0.25 7.59 -4.14
C SER A 49 0.84 6.98 -5.04
N LEU A 50 1.09 7.58 -6.22
CA LEU A 50 2.12 7.13 -7.16
C LEU A 50 3.54 7.42 -6.64
N GLU A 51 3.75 8.59 -6.06
CA GLU A 51 5.02 8.97 -5.44
C GLU A 51 5.35 8.06 -4.25
N THR A 52 4.37 7.80 -3.38
CA THR A 52 4.50 6.87 -2.25
C THR A 52 4.91 5.48 -2.73
N ALA A 53 4.27 4.97 -3.78
CA ALA A 53 4.59 3.66 -4.33
C ALA A 53 6.04 3.59 -4.85
N GLU A 54 6.50 4.65 -5.50
CA GLU A 54 7.86 4.70 -6.04
C GLU A 54 8.92 4.84 -4.96
N LEU A 55 8.67 5.69 -3.94
CA LEU A 55 9.56 5.83 -2.78
C LEU A 55 9.69 4.51 -2.01
N ILE A 56 8.59 3.77 -1.83
CA ILE A 56 8.63 2.44 -1.18
C ILE A 56 9.48 1.46 -2.00
N ARG A 57 9.34 1.41 -3.33
CA ARG A 57 10.17 0.53 -4.17
C ARG A 57 11.65 0.87 -4.06
N GLN A 58 11.99 2.16 -4.01
CA GLN A 58 13.37 2.62 -3.87
C GLN A 58 13.92 2.29 -2.48
N GLU A 59 13.15 2.52 -1.41
CA GLU A 59 13.53 2.20 -0.03
C GLU A 59 13.79 0.69 0.17
N LEU A 60 13.02 -0.15 -0.51
CA LEU A 60 13.12 -1.61 -0.40
C LEU A 60 14.10 -2.24 -1.38
N GLU A 61 14.61 -1.48 -2.36
CA GLU A 61 15.34 -1.99 -3.52
C GLU A 61 14.54 -3.06 -4.30
N GLU A 62 13.21 -2.93 -4.31
CA GLU A 62 12.28 -3.91 -4.90
C GLU A 62 11.47 -3.30 -6.05
N PRO A 63 12.06 -3.17 -7.26
CA PRO A 63 11.43 -2.50 -8.39
C PRO A 63 10.18 -3.22 -8.92
N LYS A 64 10.01 -4.50 -8.59
CA LYS A 64 8.86 -5.31 -9.00
C LYS A 64 7.72 -5.35 -7.98
N ALA A 65 7.93 -4.78 -6.79
CA ALA A 65 6.92 -4.78 -5.74
C ALA A 65 5.65 -4.08 -6.21
N GLN A 66 4.52 -4.77 -5.98
CA GLN A 66 3.20 -4.22 -6.24
C GLN A 66 2.71 -3.48 -4.99
N VAL A 67 2.57 -2.16 -5.11
CA VAL A 67 2.22 -1.29 -3.98
C VAL A 67 0.80 -0.75 -4.16
N ALA A 68 -0.06 -1.03 -3.20
CA ALA A 68 -1.38 -0.40 -3.07
C ALA A 68 -1.29 0.69 -2.00
N THR A 69 -1.59 1.94 -2.37
CA THR A 69 -1.37 3.11 -1.51
C THR A 69 -2.60 4.00 -1.43
N ILE A 70 -2.68 4.78 -0.36
CA ILE A 70 -3.58 5.93 -0.25
C ILE A 70 -2.78 7.21 -0.53
N GLY A 71 -3.47 8.25 -0.98
CA GLY A 71 -2.91 9.60 -1.03
C GLY A 71 -3.38 10.44 0.16
N LEU A 72 -3.06 11.74 0.12
CA LEU A 72 -3.44 12.72 1.13
C LEU A 72 -4.95 12.73 1.46
N ALA A 73 -5.83 12.43 0.49
CA ALA A 73 -7.27 12.31 0.73
C ALA A 73 -7.61 11.15 1.70
N GLY A 74 -6.93 10.01 1.57
CA GLY A 74 -7.10 8.87 2.46
C GLY A 74 -6.52 9.13 3.85
N GLU A 75 -5.36 9.79 3.92
CA GLU A 75 -4.78 10.22 5.20
C GLU A 75 -5.74 11.14 5.98
N ASN A 76 -6.40 12.06 5.28
CA ASN A 76 -7.39 12.99 5.83
C ASN A 76 -8.80 12.41 5.98
N ARG A 77 -9.00 11.11 5.69
CA ARG A 77 -10.29 10.41 5.82
C ARG A 77 -11.43 11.06 5.01
N VAL A 78 -11.12 11.56 3.82
CA VAL A 78 -12.15 12.01 2.89
C VAL A 78 -13.08 10.83 2.58
N TYR A 79 -14.40 11.06 2.65
CA TYR A 79 -15.41 9.99 2.58
C TYR A 79 -15.45 9.23 1.26
N PHE A 80 -14.78 9.73 0.23
CA PHE A 80 -14.68 9.13 -1.10
C PHE A 80 -13.21 8.96 -1.51
N ALA A 81 -12.30 8.87 -0.53
CA ALA A 81 -10.90 8.57 -0.79
C ALA A 81 -10.74 7.17 -1.39
N SER A 82 -9.85 7.04 -2.37
CA SER A 82 -9.56 5.79 -3.05
C SER A 82 -8.25 5.15 -2.58
N ILE A 83 -8.07 3.88 -2.95
CA ILE A 83 -6.78 3.17 -2.88
C ILE A 83 -6.30 2.94 -4.31
N GLU A 84 -5.06 3.33 -4.59
CA GLU A 84 -4.47 3.32 -5.93
C GLU A 84 -3.35 2.29 -6.04
N GLN A 85 -3.23 1.67 -7.21
CA GLN A 85 -2.12 0.80 -7.59
C GLN A 85 -1.81 0.98 -9.08
N GLY A 86 -0.80 1.79 -9.40
CA GLY A 86 -0.41 2.07 -10.78
C GLY A 86 -1.57 2.59 -11.62
N ARG A 87 -2.09 1.76 -12.54
CA ARG A 87 -3.25 2.07 -13.40
C ARG A 87 -4.60 1.55 -12.87
N SER A 88 -4.64 1.09 -11.63
CA SER A 88 -5.79 0.42 -11.03
C SER A 88 -6.23 1.15 -9.77
N SER A 89 -7.54 1.20 -9.52
CA SER A 89 -8.10 1.86 -8.35
C SER A 89 -9.18 1.00 -7.66
N ALA A 90 -9.25 1.06 -6.34
CA ALA A 90 -10.44 0.77 -5.56
C ALA A 90 -11.07 2.12 -5.16
N SER A 91 -12.05 2.57 -5.95
CA SER A 91 -12.40 3.99 -6.03
C SER A 91 -13.64 4.42 -5.26
N ARG A 92 -14.48 3.48 -4.80
CA ARG A 92 -15.80 3.78 -4.22
C ARG A 92 -16.07 2.94 -2.97
N GLY A 93 -16.87 3.52 -2.09
CA GLY A 93 -17.07 3.11 -0.69
C GLY A 93 -16.91 4.34 0.19
#